data_AF-A0A936F0S1-F1
#
_entry.id   AF-A0A936F0S1-F1
#
_cell.length_a   1.000
_cell.length_b   1.000
_cell.length_c   1.000
_cell.angle_alpha   90.00
_cell.angle_beta   90.00
_cell.angle_gamma   90.00
#
_symmetry.space_group_name_H-M   'P 1'
#
loop_
_entity.id
_entity.type
_entity.pdbx_description
1 polymer ?
#
loop_
_entity_poly.entity_id
_entity_poly.type
_entity_poly.pdbx_seq_one_letter_code
_entity_poly.pdbx_strand_id
1 'polypeptide(L)'
;MSKTLVASALVMLLAVPAAAATPGQGEFPPLPKPGRKVPLGKEHYFTYGFTHQPKLGTAVMRVEVFTQDGKRDTSFAIQGDADMPSMRGAHSSGPKPFALSNKGVYLLPVQLVMPGDWEIRFSFLKNGQAVLRGAYLFDL
;
A
#
# COMPACT_ATOMS: atom_id res chain seq x y z
N MET A 1 -56.10 21.91 44.45
CA MET A 1 -55.88 23.01 43.49
C MET A 1 -54.40 23.08 43.17
N SER A 2 -54.05 22.97 41.87
CA SER A 2 -52.78 23.38 41.22
C SER A 2 -51.46 22.70 41.63
N LYS A 3 -50.53 22.35 40.74
CA LYS A 3 -50.43 22.18 39.27
C LYS A 3 -49.04 21.55 39.10
N THR A 4 -48.93 20.31 38.61
CA THR A 4 -47.62 19.71 38.30
C THR A 4 -47.32 19.99 36.83
N LEU A 5 -46.30 20.80 36.55
CA LEU A 5 -45.77 20.97 35.19
C LEU A 5 -44.88 19.77 34.85
N VAL A 6 -45.23 19.05 33.79
CA VAL A 6 -44.34 18.07 33.15
C VAL A 6 -43.71 18.78 31.95
N ALA A 7 -42.43 19.11 32.05
CA ALA A 7 -41.65 19.59 30.92
C ALA A 7 -41.17 18.38 30.11
N SER A 8 -41.70 18.21 28.88
CA SER A 8 -41.18 17.26 27.91
C SER A 8 -39.93 17.83 27.25
N ALA A 9 -38.78 17.21 27.48
CA ALA A 9 -37.56 17.49 26.74
C ALA A 9 -37.45 16.52 25.55
N LEU A 10 -37.65 17.05 24.35
CA LEU A 10 -37.42 16.36 23.08
C LEU A 10 -35.89 16.28 22.85
N VAL A 11 -35.31 15.09 23.03
CA VAL A 11 -33.90 14.84 22.69
C VAL A 11 -33.81 14.56 21.20
N MET A 12 -33.35 15.54 20.41
CA MET A 12 -32.92 15.29 19.04
C MET A 12 -31.60 14.52 19.06
N LEU A 13 -31.62 13.24 18.69
CA LEU A 13 -30.40 12.52 18.34
C LEU A 13 -29.86 13.07 17.02
N LEU A 14 -28.82 13.90 17.12
CA LEU A 14 -27.94 14.19 15.99
C LEU A 14 -27.17 12.90 15.66
N ALA A 15 -27.53 12.27 14.54
CA ALA A 15 -26.73 11.20 13.96
C ALA A 15 -25.39 11.79 13.53
N VAL A 16 -24.32 11.44 14.25
CA VAL A 16 -22.95 11.78 13.86
C VAL A 16 -22.63 10.92 12.62
N PRO A 17 -22.28 11.51 11.47
CA PRO A 17 -21.87 10.71 10.33
C PRO A 17 -20.58 9.97 10.71
N ALA A 18 -20.58 8.65 10.54
CA ALA A 18 -19.38 7.85 10.63
C ALA A 18 -18.37 8.40 9.62
N ALA A 19 -17.31 9.03 10.11
CA ALA A 19 -16.21 9.47 9.28
C ALA A 19 -15.69 8.26 8.50
N ALA A 20 -15.81 8.31 7.17
CA ALA A 20 -15.22 7.33 6.28
C ALA A 20 -13.72 7.27 6.59
N ALA A 21 -13.24 6.09 7.01
CA ALA A 21 -11.83 5.86 7.23
C ALA A 21 -11.06 6.20 5.94
N THR A 22 -10.20 7.22 6.01
CA THR A 22 -9.32 7.58 4.92
C THR A 22 -8.48 6.35 4.56
N PRO A 23 -8.54 5.82 3.33
CA PRO A 23 -7.72 4.68 2.94
C PRO A 23 -6.25 5.14 2.86
N GLY A 24 -5.52 4.99 3.96
CA GLY A 24 -4.12 5.44 4.07
C GLY A 24 -3.41 5.07 5.38
N GLN A 25 -4.11 4.62 6.41
CA GLN A 25 -3.53 4.30 7.73
C GLN A 25 -3.60 2.80 8.06
N GLY A 26 -3.20 1.94 7.14
CA GLY A 26 -2.91 0.55 7.48
C GLY A 26 -1.43 0.36 7.78
N GLU A 27 -1.11 -0.56 8.68
CA GLU A 27 0.26 -1.00 8.88
C GLU A 27 0.84 -1.61 7.58
N PHE A 28 2.12 -1.35 7.35
CA PHE A 28 2.88 -1.94 6.25
C PHE A 28 3.97 -2.82 6.87
N PRO A 29 3.68 -4.12 7.14
CA PRO A 29 4.66 -5.01 7.76
C PRO A 29 5.89 -5.20 6.87
N PRO A 30 7.07 -5.43 7.46
CA PRO A 30 8.30 -5.63 6.69
C PRO A 30 8.20 -6.88 5.83
N LEU A 31 8.55 -6.75 4.56
CA LEU A 31 8.64 -7.86 3.62
C LEU A 31 10.00 -8.56 3.73
N PRO A 32 10.07 -9.88 3.43
CA PRO A 32 11.34 -10.57 3.24
C PRO A 32 12.18 -9.89 2.14
N LYS A 33 13.49 -10.12 2.12
CA LYS A 33 14.39 -9.56 1.09
C LYS A 33 13.88 -9.80 -0.34
N PRO A 34 14.19 -8.88 -1.29
CA PRO A 34 13.86 -9.03 -2.71
C PRO A 34 14.24 -10.38 -3.31
N GLY A 35 13.48 -10.83 -4.31
CA GLY A 35 13.67 -12.12 -5.00
C GLY A 35 13.13 -13.34 -4.26
N ARG A 36 12.69 -13.21 -3.00
CA ARG A 36 12.02 -14.29 -2.26
C ARG A 36 10.54 -14.37 -2.65
N LYS A 37 9.97 -15.58 -2.61
CA LYS A 37 8.53 -15.78 -2.73
C LYS A 37 7.84 -15.28 -1.46
N VAL A 38 6.93 -14.33 -1.61
CA VAL A 38 6.12 -13.80 -0.52
C VAL A 38 4.67 -14.27 -0.73
N PRO A 39 4.05 -14.96 0.23
CA PRO A 39 2.66 -15.38 0.11
C PRO A 39 1.71 -14.20 -0.13
N LEU A 40 0.76 -14.38 -1.04
CA LEU A 40 -0.32 -13.44 -1.33
C LEU A 40 -1.65 -14.20 -1.21
N GLY A 41 -2.09 -14.37 0.03
CA GLY A 41 -3.18 -15.29 0.35
C GLY A 41 -2.75 -16.76 0.18
N LYS A 42 -3.73 -17.65 -0.03
CA LYS A 42 -3.49 -19.11 -0.11
C LYS A 42 -3.02 -19.56 -1.50
N GLU A 43 -3.52 -18.92 -2.54
CA GLU A 43 -3.40 -19.41 -3.92
C GLU A 43 -2.31 -18.71 -4.73
N HIS A 44 -1.71 -17.66 -4.19
CA HIS A 44 -0.74 -16.84 -4.90
C HIS A 44 0.49 -16.55 -4.05
N TYR A 45 1.55 -16.18 -4.74
CA TYR A 45 2.72 -15.53 -4.17
C TYR A 45 3.19 -14.45 -5.11
N PHE A 46 4.02 -13.54 -4.62
CA PHE A 46 4.72 -12.58 -5.46
C PHE A 46 6.22 -12.60 -5.19
N THR A 47 6.97 -12.11 -6.16
CA THR A 47 8.36 -11.69 -5.99
C THR A 47 8.46 -10.21 -6.31
N TYR A 48 9.44 -9.55 -5.72
CA TYR A 48 9.69 -8.14 -5.98
C TYR A 48 11.18 -7.84 -5.91
N GLY A 49 11.57 -6.68 -6.44
CA GLY A 49 12.92 -6.15 -6.37
C GLY A 49 13.16 -5.08 -7.41
N PHE A 50 14.25 -4.33 -7.27
CA PHE A 50 14.66 -3.42 -8.33
C PHE A 50 15.19 -4.19 -9.54
N THR A 51 14.92 -3.69 -10.75
CA THR A 51 15.42 -4.26 -12.01
C THR A 51 16.95 -4.23 -12.10
N HIS A 52 17.56 -3.24 -11.46
CA HIS A 52 19.00 -3.06 -11.25
C HIS A 52 19.23 -2.58 -9.83
N GLN A 53 20.45 -2.69 -9.31
CA GLN A 53 20.77 -2.09 -8.00
C GLN A 53 20.40 -0.60 -8.01
N PRO A 54 19.57 -0.14 -7.05
CA PRO A 54 19.12 1.24 -7.04
C PRO A 54 20.30 2.19 -6.81
N LYS A 55 20.24 3.37 -7.43
CA LYS A 55 21.17 4.49 -7.27
C LYS A 55 20.36 5.79 -7.28
N LEU A 56 21.01 6.90 -6.94
CA LEU A 56 20.40 8.23 -7.11
C LEU A 56 19.86 8.40 -8.54
N GLY A 57 18.67 9.00 -8.63
CA GLY A 57 17.92 9.11 -9.88
C GLY A 57 16.72 8.17 -9.91
N THR A 58 16.35 7.73 -11.12
CA THR A 58 15.20 6.85 -11.30
C THR A 58 15.63 5.38 -11.19
N ALA A 59 15.13 4.68 -10.18
CA ALA A 59 15.17 3.23 -10.09
C ALA A 59 13.83 2.66 -10.54
N VAL A 60 13.79 1.40 -10.99
CA VAL A 60 12.53 0.74 -11.37
C VAL A 60 12.29 -0.47 -10.47
N MET A 61 11.27 -0.35 -9.62
CA MET A 61 10.76 -1.45 -8.80
C MET A 61 9.91 -2.39 -9.67
N ARG A 62 10.20 -3.68 -9.60
CA ARG A 62 9.52 -4.75 -10.32
C ARG A 62 8.76 -5.62 -9.33
N VAL A 63 7.54 -6.00 -9.71
CA VAL A 63 6.74 -7.02 -9.00
C VAL A 63 6.20 -8.02 -10.02
N GLU A 64 6.21 -9.30 -9.66
CA GLU A 64 5.59 -10.37 -10.42
C GLU A 64 4.73 -11.21 -9.48
N VAL A 65 3.49 -11.46 -9.87
CA VAL A 65 2.55 -12.28 -9.12
C VAL A 65 2.36 -13.60 -9.84
N PHE A 66 2.29 -14.67 -9.07
CA PHE A 66 2.15 -16.02 -9.54
C PHE A 66 1.10 -16.76 -8.74
N THR A 67 0.41 -17.69 -9.39
CA THR A 67 -0.34 -18.77 -8.72
C THR A 67 0.64 -19.75 -8.05
N GLN A 68 0.18 -20.58 -7.12
CA GLN A 68 1.03 -21.58 -6.44
C GLN A 68 1.73 -22.54 -7.41
N ASP A 69 1.10 -22.89 -8.55
CA ASP A 69 1.67 -23.71 -9.61
C ASP A 69 2.69 -22.95 -10.50
N GLY A 70 2.95 -21.67 -10.20
CA GLY A 70 3.99 -20.87 -10.83
C GLY A 70 3.59 -20.18 -12.13
N LYS A 71 2.31 -20.20 -12.51
CA LYS A 71 1.82 -19.39 -13.64
C LYS A 71 1.73 -17.94 -13.23
N ARG A 72 2.04 -17.02 -14.16
CA ARG A 72 1.86 -15.58 -13.92
C ARG A 72 0.38 -15.28 -13.76
N ASP A 73 0.07 -14.43 -12.80
CA ASP A 73 -1.27 -13.89 -12.59
C ASP A 73 -1.21 -12.36 -12.64
N THR A 74 -2.12 -11.75 -13.40
CA THR A 74 -2.19 -10.29 -13.55
C THR A 74 -3.52 -9.71 -13.07
N SER A 75 -4.26 -10.48 -12.26
CA SER A 75 -5.60 -10.13 -11.82
C SER A 75 -5.62 -9.20 -10.59
N PHE A 76 -4.45 -8.82 -10.09
CA PHE A 76 -4.28 -7.85 -9.02
C PHE A 76 -3.98 -6.46 -9.60
N ALA A 77 -4.47 -5.42 -8.92
CA ALA A 77 -3.88 -4.10 -9.05
C ALA A 77 -2.82 -3.93 -7.97
N ILE A 78 -1.73 -3.24 -8.28
CA ILE A 78 -0.64 -3.00 -7.33
C ILE A 78 -0.35 -1.51 -7.29
N GLN A 79 -0.26 -0.97 -6.09
CA GLN A 79 0.15 0.40 -5.83
C GLN A 79 1.44 0.40 -5.02
N GLY A 80 2.26 1.42 -5.24
CA GLY A 80 3.48 1.66 -4.48
C GLY A 80 3.63 3.11 -4.07
N ASP A 81 4.28 3.33 -2.94
CA ASP A 81 4.79 4.64 -2.52
C ASP A 81 6.23 4.47 -2.05
N ALA A 82 7.08 5.43 -2.39
CA ALA A 82 8.45 5.53 -1.93
C ALA A 82 8.61 6.77 -1.04
N ASP A 83 9.28 6.61 0.09
CA ASP A 83 9.55 7.70 1.03
C ASP A 83 10.79 7.38 1.87
N MET A 84 11.29 8.35 2.63
CA MET A 84 12.35 8.16 3.60
C MET A 84 11.76 8.08 5.03
N PRO A 85 11.90 6.96 5.75
CA PRO A 85 11.29 6.81 7.08
C PRO A 85 11.68 7.85 8.12
N SER A 86 12.93 8.32 8.08
CA SER A 86 13.46 9.35 8.99
C SER A 86 12.85 10.73 8.74
N MET A 87 12.30 10.97 7.55
CA MET A 87 11.72 12.25 7.12
C MET A 87 10.35 12.02 6.47
N ARG A 88 9.52 11.22 7.14
CA ARG A 88 8.24 10.74 6.60
C ARG A 88 7.39 11.88 6.03
N GLY A 89 6.97 11.74 4.78
CA GLY A 89 6.17 12.70 4.04
C GLY A 89 6.97 13.74 3.24
N ALA A 90 8.24 14.00 3.59
CA ALA A 90 9.05 15.00 2.90
C ALA A 90 9.47 14.57 1.48
N HIS A 91 9.61 13.26 1.27
CA HIS A 91 10.01 12.67 -0.01
C HIS A 91 9.01 11.62 -0.52
N SER A 92 7.80 11.61 0.05
CA SER A 92 6.76 10.67 -0.38
C SER A 92 6.40 10.93 -1.83
N SER A 93 6.43 9.86 -2.62
CA SER A 93 5.92 9.88 -3.99
C SER A 93 4.40 9.92 -4.07
N GLY A 94 3.73 9.61 -2.95
CA GLY A 94 2.31 9.26 -2.89
C GLY A 94 2.03 7.88 -3.49
N PRO A 95 0.85 7.28 -3.20
CA PRO A 95 0.47 6.01 -3.81
C PRO A 95 0.32 6.14 -5.33
N LYS A 96 1.11 5.38 -6.08
CA LYS A 96 1.09 5.30 -7.55
C LYS A 96 0.81 3.88 -8.02
N PRO A 97 -0.03 3.67 -9.06
CA PRO A 97 -0.21 2.35 -9.63
C PRO A 97 1.08 1.87 -10.31
N PHE A 98 1.37 0.59 -10.19
CA PHE A 98 2.37 -0.06 -11.03
C PHE A 98 1.82 -0.21 -12.44
N ALA A 99 2.65 0.09 -13.44
CA ALA A 99 2.34 -0.17 -14.84
C ALA A 99 2.50 -1.66 -15.15
N LEU A 100 1.48 -2.28 -15.75
CA LEU A 100 1.54 -3.67 -16.20
C LEU A 100 2.15 -3.73 -17.60
N SER A 101 3.23 -4.49 -17.75
CA SER A 101 3.83 -4.76 -19.06
C SER A 101 3.14 -5.91 -19.79
N ASN A 102 3.35 -6.01 -21.11
CA ASN A 102 2.85 -7.12 -21.94
C ASN A 102 3.36 -8.51 -21.51
N LYS A 103 4.40 -8.57 -20.66
CA LYS A 103 4.94 -9.82 -20.10
C LYS A 103 4.30 -10.20 -18.75
N GLY A 104 3.29 -9.47 -18.30
CA GLY A 104 2.66 -9.67 -16.99
C GLY A 104 3.58 -9.31 -15.83
N VAL A 105 4.46 -8.32 -16.03
CA VAL A 105 5.34 -7.76 -14.99
C VAL A 105 4.86 -6.37 -14.62
N TYR A 106 4.71 -6.10 -13.33
CA TYR A 106 4.36 -4.81 -12.78
C TYR A 106 5.62 -3.97 -12.55
N LEU A 107 5.60 -2.72 -13.00
CA LEU A 107 6.75 -1.81 -12.95
C LEU A 107 6.36 -0.47 -12.34
N LEU A 108 7.17 0.01 -11.39
CA LEU A 108 7.03 1.33 -10.78
C LEU A 108 8.37 2.07 -10.86
N PRO A 109 8.46 3.16 -11.64
CA PRO A 109 9.55 4.11 -11.52
C PRO A 109 9.53 4.79 -10.16
N VAL A 110 10.66 4.77 -9.46
CA VAL A 110 10.87 5.37 -8.14
C VAL A 110 11.98 6.40 -8.27
N GLN A 111 11.70 7.64 -7.86
CA GLN A 111 12.67 8.72 -7.87
C GLN A 111 13.39 8.79 -6.53
N LEU A 112 14.66 8.42 -6.51
CA LEU A 112 15.52 8.43 -5.33
C LEU A 112 16.42 9.65 -5.39
N VAL A 113 16.15 10.64 -4.53
CA VAL A 113 16.73 11.99 -4.67
C VAL A 113 17.91 12.26 -3.75
N MET A 114 18.17 11.39 -2.78
CA MET A 114 19.29 11.53 -1.84
C MET A 114 19.68 10.18 -1.21
N PRO A 115 20.92 10.04 -0.70
CA PRO A 115 21.37 8.85 -0.02
C PRO A 115 20.65 8.59 1.31
N GLY A 116 20.75 7.36 1.80
CA GLY A 116 20.26 6.94 3.12
C GLY A 116 19.09 5.95 3.04
N ASP A 117 18.36 5.82 4.16
CA ASP A 117 17.28 4.85 4.27
C ASP A 117 16.02 5.26 3.48
N TRP A 118 15.62 4.37 2.58
CA TRP A 118 14.40 4.46 1.79
C TRP A 118 13.47 3.29 2.07
N GLU A 119 12.17 3.54 1.93
CA GLU A 119 11.12 2.54 2.07
C GLU A 119 10.22 2.54 0.84
N ILE A 120 9.98 1.37 0.27
CA ILE A 120 8.90 1.14 -0.70
C ILE A 120 7.74 0.45 0.00
N ARG A 121 6.59 1.10 0.05
CA ARG A 121 5.34 0.54 0.57
C ARG A 121 4.49 0.02 -0.58
N PHE A 122 4.05 -1.23 -0.48
CA PHE A 122 3.22 -1.91 -1.48
C PHE A 122 1.81 -2.10 -0.95
N SER A 123 0.82 -1.90 -1.83
CA SER A 123 -0.56 -2.34 -1.60
C SER A 123 -0.99 -3.21 -2.78
N PHE A 124 -1.36 -4.45 -2.49
CA PHE A 124 -1.95 -5.38 -3.46
C PHE A 124 -3.46 -5.31 -3.32
N LEU A 125 -4.15 -5.07 -4.42
CA LEU A 125 -5.59 -4.91 -4.45
C LEU A 125 -6.23 -5.99 -5.33
N LYS A 126 -7.34 -6.54 -4.84
CA LYS A 126 -8.24 -7.42 -5.58
C LYS A 126 -9.63 -6.82 -5.54
N ASN A 127 -10.26 -6.62 -6.70
CA ASN A 127 -11.58 -6.00 -6.81
C ASN A 127 -11.68 -4.65 -6.06
N GLY A 128 -10.61 -3.85 -6.10
CA GLY A 128 -10.53 -2.55 -5.43
C GLY A 128 -10.23 -2.59 -3.92
N GLN A 129 -10.15 -3.77 -3.29
CA GLN A 129 -9.84 -3.90 -1.87
C GLN A 129 -8.41 -4.35 -1.65
N ALA A 130 -7.72 -3.73 -0.68
CA ALA A 130 -6.37 -4.13 -0.30
C ALA A 130 -6.42 -5.52 0.37
N VAL A 131 -5.74 -6.50 -0.23
CA VAL A 131 -5.63 -7.88 0.28
C VAL A 131 -4.28 -8.15 0.94
N LEU A 132 -3.27 -7.32 0.66
CA LEU A 132 -1.98 -7.35 1.33
C LEU A 132 -1.33 -5.96 1.28
N ARG A 133 -0.67 -5.59 2.38
CA ARG A 133 0.23 -4.45 2.48
C ARG A 133 1.59 -4.93 2.97
N GLY A 134 2.65 -4.25 2.55
CA GLY A 134 3.99 -4.53 3.05
C GLY A 134 4.98 -3.43 2.72
N ALA A 135 6.08 -3.37 3.45
CA ALA A 135 7.16 -2.41 3.26
C ALA A 135 8.48 -3.11 2.98
N TYR A 136 9.27 -2.53 2.09
CA TYR A 136 10.67 -2.91 1.88
C TYR A 136 11.57 -1.72 2.22
N LEU A 137 12.36 -1.87 3.29
CA LEU A 137 13.36 -0.91 3.71
C LEU A 137 14.72 -1.27 3.10
N PHE A 138 15.43 -0.27 2.58
CA PHE A 138 16.78 -0.42 2.04
C PHE A 138 17.56 0.88 2.19
N ASP A 139 18.89 0.75 2.28
CA ASP A 139 19.82 1.88 2.25
C ASP A 139 20.30 2.09 0.81
N LEU A 140 20.39 3.37 0.40
CA LEU A 140 20.81 3.81 -0.93
C LEU A 140 22.15 4.55 -0.87
#